data_AF-A0A1A8JFN6-F1
#
_entry.id   AF-A0A1A8JFN6-F1
#
_cell.length_a   1.000
_cell.length_b   1.000
_cell.length_c   1.000
_cell.angle_alpha   90.00
_cell.angle_beta   90.00
_cell.angle_gamma   90.00
#
_symmetry.space_group_name_H-M   'P 1'
#
loop_
_entity.id
_entity.type
_entity.pdbx_description
1 polymer ?
#
loop_
_entity_poly.entity_id
_entity_poly.type
_entity_poly.pdbx_seq_one_letter_code
_entity_poly.pdbx_strand_id
1 'polypeptide(L)'
;GLFKHPVNSCLWRLALLFLSMWTLDAQTAVETKPFYIWQTGPWGRCMGSECGPGGSQSRAVWCAHSEGWTTLHTNCDQAQRPNNQQSCFRVCDWHKDLYEWQLGAWNQCIPVLLRNAGALRPTICSRGEEGIQTREVGCVQRSNGEPAEDAICEYFEPKPRLEQACR
;
A
#
# COMPACT_ATOMS: atom_id res chain seq x y z
N GLY A 1 -6.84 61.31 -37.33
CA GLY A 1 -5.55 60.82 -37.86
C GLY A 1 -5.20 59.53 -37.16
N LEU A 2 -5.33 58.39 -37.85
CA LEU A 2 -4.80 57.11 -37.40
C LEU A 2 -3.33 57.06 -37.84
N PHE A 3 -2.41 57.41 -36.96
CA PHE A 3 -0.98 57.22 -37.22
C PHE A 3 -0.62 55.77 -36.94
N LYS A 4 -0.52 54.99 -38.03
CA LYS A 4 0.16 53.69 -38.07
C LYS A 4 1.64 53.92 -37.73
N HIS A 5 2.08 53.46 -36.56
CA HIS A 5 3.51 53.35 -36.26
C HIS A 5 4.09 52.08 -36.90
N PRO A 6 5.28 52.14 -37.51
CA PRO A 6 5.92 50.98 -38.11
C PRO A 6 6.44 50.09 -36.99
N VAL A 7 6.00 48.83 -36.97
CA VAL A 7 6.55 47.81 -36.07
C VAL A 7 8.01 47.60 -36.45
N ASN A 8 8.92 48.04 -35.58
CA ASN A 8 10.35 48.01 -35.77
C ASN A 8 10.83 46.55 -35.87
N SER A 9 11.10 46.09 -37.10
CA SER A 9 11.47 44.71 -37.46
C SER A 9 12.64 44.15 -36.63
N CYS A 10 13.53 45.03 -36.16
CA CYS A 10 14.69 44.66 -35.36
C CYS A 10 14.30 44.19 -33.94
N LEU A 11 13.33 44.87 -33.31
CA LEU A 11 12.85 44.52 -31.97
C LEU A 11 12.11 43.18 -31.98
N TRP A 12 11.40 42.86 -33.06
CA TRP A 12 10.70 41.60 -33.21
C TRP A 12 11.65 40.43 -33.43
N ARG A 13 12.74 40.63 -34.20
CA ARG A 13 13.79 39.62 -34.38
C ARG A 13 14.55 39.34 -33.09
N LEU A 14 14.87 40.39 -32.31
CA LEU A 14 15.51 40.22 -31.01
C LEU A 14 14.58 39.50 -30.03
N ALA A 15 13.29 39.86 -29.98
CA ALA A 15 12.31 39.16 -29.14
C ALA A 15 12.18 37.68 -29.50
N LEU A 16 12.16 37.33 -30.80
CA LEU A 16 12.13 35.95 -31.27
C LEU A 16 13.43 35.19 -30.95
N LEU A 17 14.59 35.84 -30.99
CA LEU A 17 15.86 35.24 -30.56
C LEU A 17 15.88 35.00 -29.04
N PHE A 18 15.43 35.96 -28.23
CA PHE A 18 15.31 35.79 -26.79
C PHE A 18 14.29 34.70 -26.42
N LEU A 19 13.15 34.62 -27.12
CA LEU A 19 12.18 33.53 -26.97
C LEU A 19 12.79 32.18 -27.39
N SER A 20 13.58 32.12 -28.47
CA SER A 20 14.25 30.89 -28.90
C SER A 20 15.31 30.39 -27.89
N MET A 21 15.98 31.33 -27.21
CA MET A 21 16.98 31.03 -26.18
C MET A 21 16.30 30.56 -24.88
N TRP A 22 15.12 31.09 -24.55
CA TRP A 22 14.31 30.61 -23.42
C TRP A 22 13.59 29.27 -23.71
N THR A 23 13.37 28.91 -24.98
CA THR A 23 12.86 27.58 -25.36
C THR A 23 13.94 26.50 -25.41
N LEU A 24 15.23 26.86 -25.41
CA LEU A 24 16.32 25.89 -25.52
C LEU A 24 16.69 25.23 -24.17
N ASP A 25 16.37 25.87 -23.04
CA ASP A 25 16.65 25.33 -21.70
C ASP A 25 15.60 24.31 -21.20
N ALA A 26 14.61 23.94 -22.02
CA ALA A 26 13.53 23.05 -21.61
C ALA A 26 13.68 21.57 -22.00
N GLN A 27 14.79 21.14 -22.63
CA GLN A 27 14.85 19.81 -23.28
C GLN A 27 16.06 18.91 -22.98
N THR A 28 16.87 19.17 -21.95
CA THR A 28 17.96 18.24 -21.57
C THR A 28 18.01 17.90 -20.08
N ALA A 29 16.86 17.70 -19.43
CA ALA A 29 16.83 16.75 -18.33
C ALA A 29 16.85 15.34 -18.94
N VAL A 30 18.01 14.87 -19.41
CA VAL A 30 18.21 13.45 -19.67
C VAL A 30 18.02 12.78 -18.31
N GLU A 31 16.87 12.14 -18.11
CA GLU A 31 16.54 11.38 -16.93
C GLU A 31 17.49 10.18 -16.87
N THR A 32 18.71 10.43 -16.39
CA THR A 32 19.77 9.43 -16.34
C THR A 32 19.46 8.56 -15.13
N LYS A 33 18.69 7.49 -15.35
CA LYS A 33 18.37 6.52 -14.31
C LYS A 33 19.69 6.04 -13.68
N PRO A 34 19.86 6.15 -12.35
CA PRO A 34 21.07 5.69 -11.70
C PRO A 34 21.27 4.18 -11.91
N PHE A 35 22.49 3.79 -12.27
CA PHE A 35 22.84 2.41 -12.59
C PHE A 35 22.78 1.49 -11.35
N TYR A 36 23.08 2.03 -10.17
CA TYR A 36 22.98 1.33 -8.88
C TYR A 36 22.09 2.12 -7.91
N ILE A 37 21.15 1.44 -7.25
CA ILE A 37 20.09 2.04 -6.44
C ILE A 37 19.96 1.28 -5.12
N TRP A 38 19.82 2.00 -4.02
CA TRP A 38 19.48 1.41 -2.73
C TRP A 38 18.06 0.87 -2.74
N GLN A 39 17.91 -0.38 -2.32
CA GLN A 39 16.63 -1.04 -2.13
C GLN A 39 16.44 -1.43 -0.67
N THR A 40 15.18 -1.50 -0.25
CA THR A 40 14.82 -1.83 1.12
C THR A 40 13.74 -2.89 1.19
N GLY A 41 13.88 -3.79 2.16
CA GLY A 41 12.83 -4.73 2.52
C GLY A 41 11.75 -4.08 3.39
N PRO A 42 10.67 -4.81 3.68
CA PRO A 42 9.71 -4.38 4.68
C PRO A 42 10.39 -4.26 6.04
N TRP A 43 9.83 -3.39 6.88
CA TRP A 43 10.22 -3.35 8.29
C TRP A 43 9.83 -4.66 8.98
N GLY A 44 10.75 -5.19 9.79
CA GLY A 44 10.46 -6.30 10.68
C GLY A 44 9.53 -5.90 11.82
N ARG A 45 9.23 -6.86 12.70
CA ARG A 45 8.44 -6.59 13.91
C ARG A 45 9.16 -5.59 14.82
N CYS A 46 8.39 -4.76 15.51
CA CYS A 46 8.92 -3.87 16.53
C CYS A 46 9.39 -4.66 17.75
N MET A 47 10.66 -4.51 18.12
CA MET A 47 11.28 -5.19 19.26
C MET A 47 11.57 -4.20 20.39
N GLY A 48 11.39 -4.60 21.64
CA GLY A 48 11.68 -3.80 22.82
C GLY A 48 11.45 -4.64 24.08
N SER A 49 12.14 -4.34 25.18
CA SER A 49 11.96 -5.07 26.45
C SER A 49 10.53 -4.90 26.96
N GLU A 50 10.06 -3.66 26.96
CA GLU A 50 8.68 -3.30 27.29
C GLU A 50 7.85 -3.11 26.02
N CYS A 51 6.54 -3.27 26.15
CA CYS A 51 5.62 -2.78 25.13
C CYS A 51 5.41 -1.27 25.30
N GLY A 52 5.00 -0.60 24.23
CA GLY A 52 4.84 0.84 24.18
C GLY A 52 5.90 1.55 23.31
N PRO A 53 6.12 2.85 23.52
CA PRO A 53 7.16 3.60 22.81
C PRO A 53 8.56 3.16 23.24
N GLY A 54 9.55 3.37 22.36
CA GLY A 54 10.95 3.01 22.63
C GLY A 54 11.39 1.66 22.07
N GLY A 55 10.51 0.98 21.33
CA GLY A 55 10.89 -0.16 20.52
C GLY A 55 11.73 0.24 19.31
N SER A 56 12.39 -0.74 18.71
CA SER A 56 13.17 -0.62 17.49
C SER A 56 12.86 -1.74 16.51
N GLN A 57 12.73 -1.40 15.24
CA GLN A 57 12.55 -2.35 14.15
C GLN A 57 13.69 -2.21 13.15
N SER A 58 14.02 -3.33 12.50
CA SER A 58 15.08 -3.41 11.50
C SER A 58 14.51 -3.83 10.15
N ARG A 59 15.17 -3.41 9.07
CA ARG A 59 14.87 -3.86 7.70
C ARG A 59 16.16 -4.19 6.94
N ALA A 60 16.02 -5.03 5.93
CA ALA A 60 17.11 -5.27 4.99
C ALA A 60 17.33 -4.03 4.10
N VAL A 61 18.60 -3.70 3.86
CA VAL A 61 19.03 -2.63 2.95
C VAL A 61 20.16 -3.18 2.09
N TRP A 62 19.98 -3.15 0.77
CA TRP A 62 20.96 -3.68 -0.18
C TRP A 62 21.09 -2.77 -1.40
N CYS A 63 22.27 -2.79 -2.01
CA CYS A 63 22.51 -2.10 -3.26
C CYS A 63 22.07 -3.02 -4.41
N ALA A 64 21.26 -2.52 -5.32
CA ALA A 64 20.81 -3.26 -6.49
C ALA A 64 21.20 -2.53 -7.77
N HIS A 65 21.53 -3.30 -8.81
CA HIS A 65 21.64 -2.76 -10.15
C HIS A 65 20.26 -2.37 -10.69
N SER A 66 20.24 -1.45 -11.65
CA SER A 66 19.04 -0.93 -12.32
C SER A 66 18.18 -2.02 -13.00
N GLU A 67 18.76 -3.18 -13.27
CA GLU A 67 18.11 -4.38 -13.82
C GLU A 67 17.68 -5.41 -12.74
N GLY A 68 17.89 -5.11 -11.46
CA GLY A 68 17.24 -5.81 -10.33
C GLY A 68 18.11 -6.80 -9.55
N TRP A 69 19.34 -7.10 -9.96
CA TRP A 69 20.22 -7.96 -9.16
C TRP A 69 20.91 -7.21 -8.01
N THR A 70 21.19 -7.92 -6.92
CA THR A 70 21.95 -7.37 -5.79
C THR A 70 23.43 -7.25 -6.15
N THR A 71 24.08 -6.19 -5.68
CA THR A 71 25.50 -5.91 -5.89
C THR A 71 26.16 -5.47 -4.57
N LEU A 72 27.47 -5.18 -4.62
CA LEU A 72 28.23 -4.73 -3.46
C LEU A 72 27.74 -3.35 -2.98
N HIS A 73 27.64 -3.17 -1.66
CA HIS A 73 27.17 -1.91 -1.06
C HIS A 73 27.91 -0.67 -1.56
N THR A 74 29.22 -0.77 -1.85
CA THR A 74 30.06 0.33 -2.32
C THR A 74 29.68 0.87 -3.70
N ASN A 75 28.90 0.11 -4.49
CA ASN A 75 28.45 0.55 -5.81
C ASN A 75 27.32 1.57 -5.75
N CYS A 76 26.60 1.64 -4.62
CA CYS A 76 25.60 2.67 -4.38
C CYS A 76 26.20 3.86 -3.63
N ASP A 77 25.67 5.05 -3.88
CA ASP A 77 26.05 6.26 -3.15
C ASP A 77 25.73 6.10 -1.66
N GLN A 78 26.76 6.07 -0.82
CA GLN A 78 26.60 5.89 0.63
C GLN A 78 25.82 7.04 1.28
N ALA A 79 25.85 8.26 0.71
CA ALA A 79 25.08 9.38 1.22
C ALA A 79 23.57 9.19 1.08
N GLN A 80 23.14 8.35 0.12
CA GLN A 80 21.74 7.99 -0.12
C GLN A 80 21.34 6.69 0.58
N ARG A 81 22.21 6.09 1.40
CA ARG A 81 21.91 4.83 2.07
C ARG A 81 20.75 5.00 3.05
N PRO A 82 19.63 4.30 2.86
CA PRO A 82 18.50 4.43 3.76
C PRO A 82 18.79 3.75 5.10
N ASN A 83 18.14 4.25 6.16
CA ASN A 83 18.25 3.66 7.50
C ASN A 83 17.78 2.21 7.49
N ASN A 84 18.58 1.31 8.08
CA ASN A 84 18.22 -0.09 8.29
C ASN A 84 17.53 -0.33 9.64
N GLN A 85 17.43 0.70 10.48
CA GLN A 85 16.80 0.66 11.80
C GLN A 85 15.98 1.94 12.03
N GLN A 86 14.84 1.82 12.72
CA GLN A 86 14.07 2.97 13.18
C GLN A 86 13.34 2.67 14.49
N SER A 87 12.96 3.73 15.21
CA SER A 87 12.09 3.63 16.38
C SER A 87 10.68 3.23 15.99
N CYS A 88 10.00 2.49 16.86
CA CYS A 88 8.63 2.03 16.66
C CYS A 88 7.89 1.86 17.99
N PHE A 89 6.58 1.70 17.91
CA PHE A 89 5.73 1.34 19.04
C PHE A 89 5.52 -0.18 19.04
N ARG A 90 5.85 -0.86 20.15
CA ARG A 90 5.61 -2.29 20.31
C ARG A 90 4.24 -2.49 20.96
N VAL A 91 3.31 -3.14 20.26
CA VAL A 91 2.01 -3.49 20.83
C VAL A 91 2.20 -4.52 21.94
N CYS A 92 1.43 -4.38 23.03
CA CYS A 92 1.49 -5.29 24.15
C CYS A 92 0.79 -6.62 23.85
N ASP A 93 1.45 -7.74 24.16
CA ASP A 93 0.91 -9.07 23.89
C ASP A 93 -0.37 -9.36 24.69
N TRP A 94 -0.51 -8.79 25.89
CA TRP A 94 -1.71 -8.94 26.74
C TRP A 94 -2.97 -8.28 26.17
N HIS A 95 -2.86 -7.40 25.16
CA HIS A 95 -4.04 -6.92 24.43
C HIS A 95 -4.81 -8.07 23.75
N LYS A 96 -4.13 -9.18 23.45
CA LYS A 96 -4.79 -10.39 22.92
C LYS A 96 -5.89 -10.91 23.85
N ASP A 97 -5.73 -10.74 25.15
CA ASP A 97 -6.67 -11.22 26.16
C ASP A 97 -7.85 -10.27 26.36
N LEU A 98 -7.88 -9.14 25.66
CA LEU A 98 -8.96 -8.15 25.71
C LEU A 98 -9.87 -8.17 24.50
N TYR A 99 -9.40 -8.70 23.37
CA TYR A 99 -10.13 -8.68 22.09
C TYR A 99 -10.27 -10.06 21.50
N GLU A 100 -11.37 -10.28 20.78
CA GLU A 100 -11.60 -11.52 20.06
C GLU A 100 -12.38 -11.35 18.77
N TRP A 101 -12.17 -12.30 17.86
CA TRP A 101 -12.98 -12.43 16.66
C TRP A 101 -14.37 -12.96 17.04
N GLN A 102 -15.39 -12.14 16.86
CA GLN A 102 -16.78 -12.57 16.89
C GLN A 102 -17.18 -13.09 15.51
N LEU A 103 -17.68 -14.32 15.48
CA LEU A 103 -18.10 -14.98 14.24
C LEU A 103 -19.62 -15.05 14.20
N GLY A 104 -20.21 -14.43 13.18
CA GLY A 104 -21.64 -14.57 12.89
C GLY A 104 -21.98 -15.98 12.41
N ALA A 105 -23.28 -16.28 12.41
CA ALA A 105 -23.78 -17.49 11.79
C ALA A 105 -23.50 -17.47 10.28
N TRP A 106 -23.23 -18.64 9.70
CA TRP A 106 -23.25 -18.79 8.26
C TRP A 106 -24.65 -18.52 7.72
N ASN A 107 -24.72 -17.80 6.61
CA ASN A 107 -25.95 -17.64 5.87
C ASN A 107 -26.34 -18.94 5.15
N GLN A 108 -27.46 -18.90 4.42
CA GLN A 108 -27.90 -20.05 3.64
C GLN A 108 -26.92 -20.36 2.51
N CYS A 109 -26.72 -21.65 2.26
CA CYS A 109 -25.94 -22.11 1.13
C CYS A 109 -26.61 -21.71 -0.19
N ILE A 110 -25.95 -20.84 -0.96
CA ILE A 110 -26.42 -20.36 -2.27
C ILE A 110 -25.60 -20.98 -3.41
N PRO A 111 -26.24 -21.36 -4.54
CA PRO A 111 -25.52 -21.89 -5.70
C PRO A 111 -24.44 -20.94 -6.24
N VAL A 112 -23.28 -21.50 -6.61
CA VAL A 112 -22.15 -20.73 -7.17
C VAL A 112 -22.56 -19.91 -8.40
N LEU A 113 -23.45 -20.46 -9.23
CA LEU A 113 -23.93 -19.86 -10.48
C LEU A 113 -24.68 -18.52 -10.27
N LEU A 114 -25.28 -18.33 -9.09
CA LEU A 114 -26.07 -17.14 -8.76
C LEU A 114 -25.22 -16.01 -8.15
N ARG A 115 -23.94 -16.23 -7.84
CA ARG A 115 -23.06 -15.20 -7.27
C ARG A 115 -22.68 -14.10 -8.28
N ASN A 116 -22.63 -14.44 -9.58
CA ASN A 116 -22.21 -13.53 -10.65
C ASN A 116 -23.37 -13.05 -11.53
N ALA A 117 -24.49 -13.77 -11.54
CA ALA A 117 -25.70 -13.28 -12.15
C ALA A 117 -26.35 -12.34 -11.13
N GLY A 118 -26.56 -11.06 -11.48
CA GLY A 118 -27.36 -10.12 -10.68
C GLY A 118 -28.83 -10.56 -10.63
N ALA A 119 -29.08 -11.77 -10.14
CA ALA A 119 -30.27 -12.55 -10.39
C ALA A 119 -31.24 -12.50 -9.21
N LEU A 120 -32.49 -12.36 -9.62
CA LEU A 120 -33.72 -12.28 -8.85
C LEU A 120 -33.93 -13.57 -8.03
N ARG A 121 -33.88 -13.43 -6.70
CA ARG A 121 -34.25 -14.40 -5.64
C ARG A 121 -33.19 -15.45 -5.24
N PRO A 122 -32.94 -15.63 -3.93
CA PRO A 122 -32.10 -16.70 -3.42
C PRO A 122 -32.85 -18.03 -3.46
N THR A 123 -32.45 -18.92 -4.37
CA THR A 123 -32.75 -20.36 -4.26
C THR A 123 -31.67 -21.01 -3.40
N ILE A 124 -32.08 -21.71 -2.35
CA ILE A 124 -31.21 -22.55 -1.53
C ILE A 124 -30.71 -23.71 -2.41
N CYS A 125 -29.46 -24.14 -2.21
CA CYS A 125 -28.90 -25.30 -2.92
C CYS A 125 -29.83 -26.51 -2.86
N SER A 126 -30.04 -27.12 -4.02
CA SER A 126 -30.68 -28.42 -4.14
C SER A 126 -29.69 -29.55 -3.80
N ARG A 127 -30.19 -30.75 -3.50
CA ARG A 127 -29.36 -31.85 -2.98
C ARG A 127 -28.19 -32.19 -3.92
N GLY A 128 -26.96 -31.99 -3.46
CA GLY A 128 -25.75 -32.31 -4.22
C GLY A 128 -25.24 -31.17 -5.12
N GLU A 129 -25.86 -30.00 -5.07
CA GLU A 129 -25.41 -28.79 -5.74
C GLU A 129 -24.31 -28.10 -4.93
N GLU A 130 -23.22 -27.70 -5.58
CA GLU A 130 -22.15 -26.95 -4.92
C GLU A 130 -22.58 -25.49 -4.70
N GLY A 131 -22.45 -25.03 -3.46
CA GLY A 131 -22.81 -23.68 -3.07
C GLY A 131 -21.71 -22.98 -2.27
N ILE A 132 -21.96 -21.70 -2.01
CA ILE A 132 -21.14 -20.83 -1.18
C ILE A 132 -22.04 -20.29 -0.06
N GLN A 133 -21.50 -20.24 1.15
CA GLN A 133 -22.09 -19.52 2.27
C GLN A 133 -21.10 -18.46 2.76
N THR A 134 -21.63 -17.35 3.25
CA THR A 134 -20.88 -16.25 3.84
C THR A 134 -21.33 -15.98 5.27
N ARG A 135 -20.47 -15.36 6.08
CA ARG A 135 -20.79 -14.91 7.44
C ARG A 135 -20.13 -13.58 7.71
N GLU A 136 -20.63 -12.90 8.73
CA GLU A 136 -19.98 -11.71 9.29
C GLU A 136 -18.88 -12.13 10.26
N VAL A 137 -17.78 -11.38 10.25
CA VAL A 137 -16.64 -11.54 11.16
C VAL A 137 -16.17 -10.15 11.55
N GLY A 138 -16.21 -9.84 12.84
CA GLY A 138 -15.80 -8.56 13.40
C GLY A 138 -15.01 -8.73 14.68
N CYS A 139 -14.14 -7.76 14.98
CA CYS A 139 -13.43 -7.71 16.25
C CYS A 139 -14.33 -7.12 17.34
N VAL A 140 -14.32 -7.71 18.53
CA VAL A 140 -15.07 -7.20 19.69
C VAL A 140 -14.21 -7.21 20.95
N GLN A 141 -14.58 -6.39 21.93
CA GLN A 141 -14.06 -6.49 23.28
C GLN A 141 -14.61 -7.73 23.99
N ARG A 142 -13.74 -8.53 24.62
CA ARG A 142 -14.13 -9.74 25.36
C ARG A 142 -15.00 -9.46 26.59
N SER A 143 -14.86 -8.28 27.19
CA SER A 143 -15.52 -7.93 28.45
C SER A 143 -17.01 -7.63 28.30
N ASN A 144 -17.40 -6.96 27.21
CA ASN A 144 -18.76 -6.46 27.00
C ASN A 144 -19.32 -6.74 25.59
N GLY A 145 -18.53 -7.30 24.68
CA GLY A 145 -18.94 -7.59 23.30
C GLY A 145 -19.05 -6.35 22.40
N GLU A 146 -18.55 -5.19 22.85
CA GLU A 146 -18.62 -3.97 22.04
C GLU A 146 -17.74 -4.08 20.78
N PRO A 147 -18.23 -3.61 19.61
CA PRO A 147 -17.45 -3.62 18.38
C PRO A 147 -16.14 -2.85 18.50
N ALA A 148 -15.10 -3.42 17.90
CA ALA A 148 -13.77 -2.84 17.81
C ALA A 148 -13.29 -2.88 16.35
N GLU A 149 -12.21 -2.16 16.05
CA GLU A 149 -11.62 -2.19 14.71
C GLU A 149 -10.96 -3.53 14.42
N ASP A 150 -11.21 -4.12 13.26
CA ASP A 150 -10.67 -5.41 12.85
C ASP A 150 -9.14 -5.49 12.90
N ALA A 151 -8.46 -4.35 12.65
CA ALA A 151 -7.02 -4.23 12.73
C ALA A 151 -6.45 -4.60 14.11
N ILE A 152 -7.24 -4.43 15.18
CA ILE A 152 -6.85 -4.80 16.55
C ILE A 152 -6.72 -6.33 16.64
N CYS A 153 -7.75 -7.08 16.25
CA CYS A 153 -7.72 -8.54 16.30
C CYS A 153 -6.74 -9.12 15.26
N GLU A 154 -6.68 -8.52 14.05
CA GLU A 154 -5.81 -8.96 12.96
C GLU A 154 -4.32 -8.88 13.31
N TYR A 155 -3.94 -7.94 14.19
CA TYR A 155 -2.59 -7.86 14.72
C TYR A 155 -2.17 -9.16 15.45
N PHE A 156 -3.10 -9.79 16.18
CA PHE A 156 -2.81 -10.98 16.98
C PHE A 156 -3.10 -12.28 16.24
N GLU A 157 -4.21 -12.34 15.49
CA GLU A 157 -4.69 -13.53 14.80
C GLU A 157 -5.33 -13.17 13.46
N PRO A 158 -5.06 -13.92 12.38
CA PRO A 158 -5.58 -13.61 11.05
C PRO A 158 -7.12 -13.62 11.05
N LYS A 159 -7.71 -12.70 10.27
CA LYS A 159 -9.17 -12.60 10.15
C LYS A 159 -9.77 -13.95 9.70
N PRO A 160 -10.71 -14.53 10.48
CA PRO A 160 -11.38 -15.76 10.11
C PRO A 160 -12.07 -15.68 8.74
N ARG A 161 -12.26 -16.85 8.12
CA ARG A 161 -12.91 -16.94 6.80
C ARG A 161 -14.30 -16.31 6.82
N LEU A 162 -14.55 -15.44 5.85
CA LEU A 162 -15.84 -14.80 5.58
C LEU A 162 -16.73 -15.65 4.67
N GLU A 163 -16.15 -16.55 3.88
CA GLU A 163 -16.86 -17.43 2.95
C GLU A 163 -16.32 -18.87 2.99
N GLN A 164 -17.19 -19.83 2.72
CA GLN A 164 -16.81 -21.23 2.55
C GLN A 164 -17.75 -21.97 1.59
N ALA A 165 -17.27 -23.08 1.03
CA ALA A 165 -18.09 -23.98 0.23
C ALA A 165 -19.10 -24.75 1.10
N CYS A 166 -20.23 -25.12 0.51
CA CYS A 166 -21.27 -25.95 1.09
C CYS A 166 -21.88 -26.89 0.03
N ARG A 167 -22.56 -27.94 0.48
CA ARG A 167 -23.17 -29.00 -0.35
C ARG A 167 -24.48 -29.46 0.28
#